data_AF-A0A967TUU0-F1
#
_entry.id   AF-A0A967TUU0-F1
#
_cell.length_a   1.000
_cell.length_b   1.000
_cell.length_c   1.000
_cell.angle_alpha   90.00
_cell.angle_beta   90.00
_cell.angle_gamma   90.00
#
_symmetry.space_group_name_H-M   'P 1'
#
loop_
_entity.id
_entity.type
_entity.pdbx_description
1 polymer ?
#
loop_
_entity_poly.entity_id
_entity_poly.type
_entity_poly.pdbx_seq_one_letter_code
_entity_poly.pdbx_strand_id
1 'polypeptide(L)'
;MLRKVVSGGQTGVDRGALDAAAACGVACGGWCPRGRRAEDGPIPDAYPLRETTSSDYRERTQRNVVESDATLIIARGALSGGTALTRDLAQRAGRPCLLLDLGSEPRVEPIREWLRAHDVRVLNVAGPRESQQPGIQREARRLLTAVLRSLGTSARDREGARKHEGYA
;
A
#
# COMPACT_ATOMS: atom_id res chain seq x y z
N MET A 1 9.61 -10.95 4.34
CA MET A 1 9.06 -9.95 5.30
C MET A 1 8.95 -8.63 4.57
N LEU A 2 7.84 -7.91 4.75
CA LEU A 2 7.61 -6.63 4.09
C LEU A 2 8.67 -5.61 4.53
N ARG A 3 9.33 -4.98 3.56
CA ARG A 3 10.43 -4.02 3.77
C ARG A 3 10.00 -2.59 3.49
N LYS A 4 9.11 -2.39 2.51
CA LYS A 4 8.70 -1.07 2.05
C LYS A 4 7.25 -1.03 1.60
N VAL A 5 6.57 0.07 1.91
CA VAL A 5 5.29 0.45 1.31
C VAL A 5 5.55 1.55 0.28
N VAL A 6 5.00 1.40 -0.92
CA VAL A 6 5.04 2.45 -1.94
C VAL A 6 3.64 2.91 -2.30
N SER A 7 3.51 4.20 -2.62
CA SER A 7 2.27 4.78 -3.13
C SER A 7 2.56 6.07 -3.89
N GLY A 8 1.55 6.69 -4.51
CA GLY A 8 1.76 7.89 -5.34
C GLY A 8 1.41 9.23 -4.73
N GLY A 9 1.10 9.26 -3.43
CA GLY A 9 0.95 10.49 -2.65
C GLY A 9 -0.34 11.29 -2.90
N GLN A 10 -1.28 10.77 -3.68
CA GLN A 10 -2.62 11.36 -3.78
C GLN A 10 -3.30 11.42 -2.40
N THR A 11 -4.26 12.32 -2.19
CA THR A 11 -5.13 12.25 -1.01
C THR A 11 -5.83 10.88 -0.93
N GLY A 12 -6.46 10.57 0.20
CA GLY A 12 -7.16 9.30 0.35
C GLY A 12 -6.20 8.16 0.64
N VAL A 13 -6.35 7.04 -0.07
CA VAL A 13 -5.64 5.79 0.24
C VAL A 13 -4.12 5.94 0.15
N ASP A 14 -3.62 6.68 -0.84
CA ASP A 14 -2.19 6.79 -1.07
C ASP A 14 -1.47 7.40 0.16
N ARG A 15 -1.94 8.55 0.65
CA ARG A 15 -1.42 9.16 1.87
C ARG A 15 -1.69 8.32 3.11
N GLY A 16 -2.87 7.70 3.22
CA GLY A 16 -3.19 6.80 4.33
C GLY A 16 -2.19 5.65 4.45
N ALA A 17 -1.72 5.13 3.32
CA ALA A 17 -0.71 4.08 3.28
C ALA A 17 0.67 4.58 3.71
N LEU A 18 1.10 5.74 3.23
CA LEU A 18 2.37 6.36 3.62
C LEU A 18 2.39 6.70 5.12
N ASP A 19 1.29 7.28 5.63
CA ASP A 19 1.12 7.61 7.04
C ASP A 19 1.20 6.35 7.93
N ALA A 20 0.58 5.25 7.51
CA ALA A 20 0.61 3.99 8.26
C ALA A 20 2.01 3.37 8.29
N ALA A 21 2.72 3.38 7.15
CA ALA A 21 4.09 2.88 7.07
C ALA A 21 5.04 3.68 7.96
N ALA A 22 4.98 5.02 7.88
CA ALA A 22 5.75 5.91 8.74
C ALA A 22 5.45 5.66 10.23
N ALA A 23 4.17 5.55 10.60
CA ALA A 23 3.76 5.29 11.99
C ALA A 23 4.19 3.91 12.53
N CYS A 24 4.47 2.95 11.65
CA CYS A 24 4.94 1.61 12.02
C CYS A 24 6.46 1.43 11.89
N GLY A 25 7.21 2.49 11.53
CA GLY A 25 8.65 2.38 11.28
C GLY A 25 9.01 1.53 10.05
N VAL A 26 8.07 1.35 9.11
CA VAL A 26 8.30 0.66 7.84
C VAL A 26 8.71 1.69 6.80
N ALA A 27 9.74 1.40 6.01
CA ALA A 27 10.17 2.31 4.95
C ALA A 27 8.99 2.64 4.01
N CYS A 28 8.84 3.91 3.64
CA CYS A 28 7.81 4.35 2.70
C CYS A 28 8.40 5.17 1.55
N GLY A 29 7.61 5.38 0.51
CA GLY A 29 7.98 6.22 -0.63
C GLY A 29 7.14 5.89 -1.87
N GLY A 30 7.74 6.01 -3.05
CA GLY A 30 7.07 5.70 -4.32
C GLY A 30 7.25 6.80 -5.35
N TRP A 31 6.50 6.70 -6.43
CA TRP A 31 6.51 7.64 -7.54
C TRP A 31 5.29 8.55 -7.49
N CYS A 32 5.51 9.87 -7.61
CA CYS A 32 4.46 10.87 -7.74
C CYS A 32 4.61 11.62 -9.08
N PRO A 33 3.58 12.33 -9.57
CA PRO A 33 3.69 13.11 -10.80
C PRO A 33 4.74 14.21 -10.68
N ARG A 34 5.32 14.63 -11.80
CA ARG A 34 6.11 15.86 -11.88
C ARG A 34 5.35 17.06 -11.29
N GLY A 35 6.02 17.88 -10.52
CA GLY A 35 5.46 18.96 -9.72
C GLY A 35 4.74 18.48 -8.46
N ARG A 36 4.94 17.21 -8.06
CA ARG A 36 4.30 16.57 -6.89
C ARG A 36 2.78 16.76 -6.86
N ARG A 37 2.10 16.66 -8.01
CA ARG A 37 0.66 17.00 -8.09
C ARG A 37 -0.22 16.04 -7.30
N ALA A 38 -1.13 16.58 -6.50
CA ALA A 38 -2.29 15.90 -5.90
C ALA A 38 -3.56 16.78 -6.05
N GLU A 39 -4.72 16.27 -5.64
CA GLU A 39 -5.99 17.01 -5.80
C GLU A 39 -6.09 18.27 -4.93
N ASP A 40 -5.38 18.30 -3.80
CA ASP A 40 -5.38 19.37 -2.81
C ASP A 40 -4.14 20.28 -2.90
N GLY A 41 -3.42 20.19 -4.03
CA GLY A 41 -2.19 20.93 -4.27
C GLY A 41 -0.95 20.03 -4.31
N PRO A 42 0.26 20.61 -4.19
CA PRO A 42 1.50 19.85 -4.16
C PRO A 42 1.57 18.91 -2.95
N ILE A 43 2.04 17.68 -3.17
CA ILE A 43 2.22 16.68 -2.12
C ILE A 43 3.30 17.18 -1.15
N PRO A 44 3.04 17.22 0.17
CA PRO A 44 4.02 17.69 1.16
C PRO A 44 5.37 16.96 1.08
N ASP A 45 6.46 17.69 1.33
CA ASP A 45 7.84 17.14 1.29
C ASP A 45 8.10 16.09 2.37
N ALA A 46 7.28 16.06 3.41
CA ALA A 46 7.31 15.01 4.44
C ALA A 46 7.09 13.60 3.86
N TYR A 47 6.47 13.48 2.68
CA TYR A 47 6.35 12.21 1.97
C TYR A 47 7.57 11.96 1.07
N PRO A 48 8.37 10.89 1.30
CA PRO A 48 9.61 10.61 0.59
C PRO A 48 9.36 10.00 -0.81
N LEU A 49 8.72 10.80 -1.68
CA LEU A 49 8.32 10.42 -3.04
C LEU A 49 9.31 10.96 -4.07
N ARG A 50 9.51 10.18 -5.13
CA ARG A 50 10.28 10.56 -6.32
C ARG A 50 9.33 11.05 -7.41
N GLU A 51 9.66 12.15 -8.05
CA GLU A 51 8.88 12.63 -9.18
C GLU A 51 9.15 11.81 -10.43
N THR A 52 8.09 11.53 -11.19
CA THR A 52 8.21 11.05 -12.57
C THR A 52 8.60 12.18 -13.51
N THR A 53 8.94 11.84 -14.76
CA THR A 53 9.24 12.83 -15.79
C THR A 53 7.98 13.55 -16.30
N SER A 54 6.81 12.89 -16.26
CA SER A 54 5.53 13.48 -16.61
C SER A 54 4.72 13.91 -15.40
N SER A 55 3.85 14.91 -15.59
CA SER A 55 2.80 15.30 -14.65
C SER A 55 1.52 14.46 -14.78
N ASP A 56 1.49 13.49 -15.69
CA ASP A 56 0.39 12.54 -15.86
C ASP A 56 0.40 11.48 -14.73
N TYR A 57 -0.75 11.29 -14.10
CA TYR A 57 -0.95 10.26 -13.08
C TYR A 57 -0.73 8.83 -13.61
N ARG A 58 -0.88 8.58 -14.91
CA ARG A 58 -0.68 7.24 -15.47
C ARG A 58 0.76 6.75 -15.30
N GLU A 59 1.76 7.62 -15.52
CA GLU A 59 3.17 7.24 -15.41
C GLU A 59 3.51 6.84 -13.97
N ARG A 60 3.14 7.67 -12.99
CA ARG A 60 3.40 7.36 -11.58
C ARG A 60 2.67 6.09 -11.13
N THR A 61 1.44 5.86 -11.60
CA THR A 61 0.69 4.63 -11.25
C THR A 61 1.38 3.40 -11.82
N GLN A 62 1.79 3.44 -13.08
CA GLN A 62 2.50 2.32 -13.72
C GLN A 62 3.81 2.01 -13.02
N ARG A 63 4.64 3.01 -12.71
CA ARG A 63 5.91 2.78 -12.01
C ARG A 63 5.71 2.18 -10.62
N ASN A 64 4.76 2.70 -9.83
CA ASN A 64 4.47 2.14 -8.51
C ASN A 64 4.02 0.67 -8.59
N VAL A 65 3.24 0.29 -9.60
CA VAL A 65 2.83 -1.11 -9.83
C VAL A 65 4.03 -1.97 -10.23
N VAL A 66 4.77 -1.58 -11.28
CA VAL A 66 5.82 -2.40 -11.89
C VAL A 66 7.04 -2.58 -10.99
N GLU A 67 7.40 -1.55 -10.22
CA GLU A 67 8.55 -1.56 -9.30
C GLU A 67 8.21 -2.08 -7.90
N SER A 68 6.99 -2.60 -7.71
CA SER A 68 6.56 -3.30 -6.49
C SER A 68 6.43 -4.80 -6.75
N ASP A 69 6.44 -5.59 -5.68
CA ASP A 69 6.22 -7.03 -5.78
C ASP A 69 4.75 -7.36 -5.97
N ALA A 70 3.86 -6.57 -5.34
CA ALA A 70 2.42 -6.74 -5.41
C ALA A 70 1.69 -5.41 -5.14
N THR A 71 0.42 -5.34 -5.53
CA THR A 71 -0.45 -4.18 -5.29
C THR A 71 -1.65 -4.55 -4.42
N LEU A 72 -1.86 -3.81 -3.33
CA LEU A 72 -3.08 -3.82 -2.53
C LEU A 72 -3.94 -2.61 -2.92
N ILE A 73 -5.15 -2.88 -3.41
CA ILE A 73 -6.14 -1.85 -3.71
C ILE A 73 -7.15 -1.80 -2.57
N ILE A 74 -7.34 -0.63 -1.98
CA ILE A 74 -8.34 -0.37 -0.93
C ILE A 74 -9.40 0.56 -1.50
N ALA A 75 -10.67 0.21 -1.39
CA ALA A 75 -11.78 1.05 -1.83
C ALA A 75 -13.07 0.69 -1.07
N ARG A 76 -14.15 1.46 -1.25
CA ARG A 76 -15.52 1.02 -0.95
C ARG A 76 -16.26 0.75 -2.26
N GLY A 77 -16.82 -0.44 -2.40
CA GLY A 77 -17.59 -0.85 -3.57
C GLY A 77 -16.80 -0.83 -4.88
N ALA A 78 -17.48 -0.49 -5.98
CA ALA A 78 -16.94 -0.61 -7.33
C ALA A 78 -15.74 0.31 -7.59
N LEU A 79 -14.73 -0.22 -8.29
CA LEU A 79 -13.57 0.54 -8.72
C LEU A 79 -13.90 1.49 -9.86
N SER A 80 -13.38 2.71 -9.81
CA SER A 80 -13.51 3.70 -10.87
C SER A 80 -12.20 4.49 -11.07
N GLY A 81 -12.09 5.15 -12.23
CA GLY A 81 -10.99 6.07 -12.54
C GLY A 81 -9.59 5.46 -12.33
N GLY A 82 -8.73 6.20 -11.63
CA GLY A 82 -7.34 5.80 -11.36
C GLY A 82 -7.18 4.48 -10.60
N THR A 83 -8.17 4.09 -9.79
CA THR A 83 -8.16 2.83 -9.05
C THR A 83 -8.38 1.64 -9.99
N ALA A 84 -9.32 1.75 -10.94
CA ALA A 84 -9.52 0.74 -11.97
C ALA A 84 -8.28 0.60 -12.87
N LEU A 85 -7.68 1.73 -13.25
CA LEU A 85 -6.41 1.74 -13.99
C LEU A 85 -5.29 0.98 -13.26
N THR A 86 -5.20 1.13 -11.94
CA THR A 86 -4.16 0.45 -11.14
C THR A 86 -4.31 -1.07 -11.22
N ARG A 87 -5.53 -1.58 -11.08
CA ARG A 87 -5.84 -3.02 -11.23
C ARG A 87 -5.44 -3.53 -12.62
N ASP A 88 -5.85 -2.81 -13.65
CA ASP A 88 -5.57 -3.19 -15.04
C ASP A 88 -4.06 -3.20 -15.33
N LEU A 89 -3.30 -2.24 -14.78
CA LEU A 89 -1.85 -2.22 -14.89
C LEU A 89 -1.19 -3.37 -14.14
N ALA A 90 -1.67 -3.72 -12.94
CA ALA A 90 -1.13 -4.84 -12.17
C ALA A 90 -1.34 -6.16 -12.91
N GLN A 91 -2.54 -6.37 -13.46
CA GLN A 91 -2.85 -7.54 -14.28
C GLN A 91 -1.94 -7.62 -15.52
N ARG A 92 -1.79 -6.52 -16.27
CA ARG A 92 -0.92 -6.47 -17.46
C ARG A 92 0.56 -6.70 -17.14
N ALA A 93 1.01 -6.26 -15.96
CA ALA A 93 2.38 -6.45 -15.51
C ALA A 93 2.63 -7.84 -14.87
N GLY A 94 1.61 -8.70 -14.79
CA GLY A 94 1.73 -10.00 -14.12
C GLY A 94 2.00 -9.89 -12.63
N ARG A 95 1.62 -8.77 -12.00
CA ARG A 95 1.83 -8.52 -10.56
C ARG A 95 0.62 -8.97 -9.75
N PRO A 96 0.82 -9.72 -8.64
CA PRO A 96 -0.25 -10.03 -7.71
C PRO A 96 -1.00 -8.77 -7.28
N CYS A 97 -2.33 -8.81 -7.34
CA CYS A 97 -3.19 -7.69 -6.98
C CYS A 97 -4.31 -8.18 -6.08
N LEU A 98 -4.42 -7.61 -4.88
CA LEU A 98 -5.52 -7.88 -3.95
C LEU A 98 -6.43 -6.66 -3.89
N LEU A 99 -7.73 -6.84 -4.15
CA LEU A 99 -8.75 -5.83 -3.91
C LEU A 99 -9.39 -6.06 -2.54
N LEU A 100 -9.42 -5.02 -1.72
CA LEU A 100 -10.09 -5.00 -0.44
C LEU A 100 -11.21 -3.96 -0.43
N ASP A 101 -12.42 -4.42 -0.15
CA ASP A 101 -13.60 -3.57 0.00
C ASP A 101 -13.87 -3.23 1.47
N LEU A 102 -13.68 -1.97 1.85
CA LEU A 102 -13.97 -1.42 3.18
C LEU A 102 -15.47 -1.30 3.48
N GLY A 103 -16.34 -1.50 2.49
CA GLY A 103 -17.79 -1.64 2.70
C GLY A 103 -18.15 -2.93 3.44
N SER A 104 -17.23 -3.90 3.48
CA SER A 104 -17.28 -5.09 4.32
C SER A 104 -16.27 -4.97 5.46
N GLU A 105 -16.49 -5.68 6.58
CA GLU A 105 -15.55 -5.65 7.71
C GLU A 105 -14.18 -6.24 7.29
N PRO A 106 -13.14 -5.40 7.12
CA PRO A 106 -11.89 -5.86 6.54
C PRO A 106 -11.09 -6.67 7.57
N ARG A 107 -10.70 -7.88 7.19
CA ARG A 107 -9.91 -8.77 8.06
C ARG A 107 -8.42 -8.64 7.76
N VAL A 108 -7.61 -8.51 8.81
CA VAL A 108 -6.15 -8.39 8.73
C VAL A 108 -5.49 -9.70 8.28
N GLU A 109 -6.00 -10.84 8.78
CA GLU A 109 -5.37 -12.15 8.57
C GLU A 109 -5.26 -12.56 7.10
N PRO A 110 -6.33 -12.47 6.28
CA PRO A 110 -6.24 -12.82 4.86
C PRO A 110 -5.24 -11.95 4.08
N ILE A 111 -5.13 -10.66 4.43
CA ILE A 111 -4.15 -9.75 3.82
C ILE A 111 -2.74 -10.23 4.17
N ARG A 112 -2.51 -10.58 5.43
CA ARG A 112 -1.22 -11.08 5.92
C ARG A 112 -0.80 -12.38 5.25
N GLU A 113 -1.72 -13.32 5.11
CA GLU A 113 -1.50 -14.58 4.40
C GLU A 113 -1.18 -14.35 2.93
N TRP A 114 -1.94 -13.49 2.26
CA TRP A 114 -1.70 -13.13 0.86
C TRP A 114 -0.31 -12.50 0.65
N LEU A 115 0.12 -11.60 1.54
CA LEU A 115 1.46 -11.00 1.50
C LEU A 115 2.57 -12.05 1.66
N ARG A 116 2.37 -13.05 2.52
CA ARG A 116 3.33 -14.15 2.74
C ARG A 116 3.37 -15.10 1.56
N ALA A 117 2.21 -15.47 1.01
CA ALA A 117 2.09 -16.40 -0.10
C ALA A 117 2.82 -15.91 -1.36
N HIS A 118 2.90 -14.59 -1.55
CA HIS A 118 3.57 -13.97 -2.70
C HIS A 118 4.98 -13.42 -2.38
N ASP A 119 5.57 -13.75 -1.21
CA ASP A 119 6.83 -13.18 -0.68
C ASP A 119 6.96 -11.66 -0.89
N VAL A 120 5.91 -10.91 -0.57
CA VAL A 120 5.87 -9.46 -0.83
C VAL A 120 6.87 -8.74 0.09
N ARG A 121 7.85 -8.05 -0.51
CA ARG A 121 8.85 -7.21 0.17
C ARG A 121 8.60 -5.73 -0.07
N VAL A 122 8.12 -5.36 -1.25
CA VAL A 122 7.69 -4.00 -1.62
C VAL A 122 6.21 -4.07 -2.00
N LEU A 123 5.35 -3.47 -1.17
CA LEU A 123 3.91 -3.43 -1.40
C LEU A 123 3.52 -2.06 -1.95
N ASN A 124 2.95 -2.04 -3.16
CA ASN A 124 2.21 -0.87 -3.63
C ASN A 124 0.83 -0.84 -3.00
N VAL A 125 0.41 0.32 -2.48
CA VAL A 125 -0.96 0.52 -1.96
C VAL A 125 -1.60 1.67 -2.71
N ALA A 126 -2.81 1.42 -3.23
CA ALA A 126 -3.54 2.36 -4.07
C ALA A 126 -5.04 2.35 -3.77
N GLY A 127 -5.73 3.41 -4.15
CA GLY A 127 -7.17 3.51 -3.98
C GLY A 127 -7.72 4.88 -4.39
N PRO A 128 -9.01 5.15 -4.11
CA PRO A 128 -9.62 6.41 -4.43
C PRO A 128 -8.99 7.56 -3.63
N ARG A 129 -9.07 8.75 -4.24
CA ARG A 129 -8.72 10.01 -3.59
C ARG A 129 -9.80 10.42 -2.57
N GLU A 130 -9.43 11.29 -1.63
CA GLU A 130 -10.32 11.66 -0.52
C GLU A 130 -11.63 12.28 -1.01
N SER A 131 -11.59 13.14 -2.02
CA SER A 131 -12.80 13.74 -2.62
C SER A 131 -13.77 12.72 -3.22
N GLN A 132 -13.31 11.53 -3.63
CA GLN A 132 -14.17 10.49 -4.19
C GLN A 132 -14.83 9.64 -3.10
N GLN A 133 -14.14 9.42 -2.00
CA GLN A 133 -14.59 8.58 -0.90
C GLN A 133 -14.18 9.20 0.44
N PRO A 134 -14.92 10.21 0.95
CA PRO A 134 -14.56 10.90 2.19
C PRO A 134 -14.41 9.95 3.39
N GLY A 135 -13.33 10.12 4.15
CA GLY A 135 -12.91 9.27 5.27
C GLY A 135 -11.90 8.17 4.89
N ILE A 136 -11.71 7.89 3.59
CA ILE A 136 -10.94 6.72 3.15
C ILE A 136 -9.46 6.81 3.53
N GLN A 137 -8.86 7.99 3.59
CA GLN A 137 -7.47 8.13 4.07
C GLN A 137 -7.33 7.57 5.49
N ARG A 138 -8.25 7.95 6.39
CA ARG A 138 -8.23 7.51 7.79
C ARG A 138 -8.46 6.01 7.91
N GLU A 139 -9.40 5.47 7.14
CA GLU A 139 -9.73 4.05 7.15
C GLU A 139 -8.58 3.20 6.60
N ALA A 140 -8.02 3.57 5.45
CA ALA A 140 -6.85 2.93 4.86
C ALA A 140 -5.65 2.94 5.81
N ARG A 141 -5.39 4.09 6.47
CA ARG A 141 -4.33 4.21 7.48
C ARG A 141 -4.55 3.24 8.64
N ARG A 142 -5.76 3.18 9.21
CA ARG A 142 -6.10 2.30 10.34
C ARG A 142 -5.88 0.84 9.99
N LEU A 143 -6.44 0.40 8.87
CA LEU A 143 -6.30 -0.96 8.38
C LEU A 143 -4.83 -1.32 8.13
N LEU A 144 -4.11 -0.50 7.35
CA LEU A 144 -2.73 -0.83 6.99
C LEU A 144 -1.83 -0.81 8.23
N THR A 145 -2.07 0.07 9.20
CA THR A 145 -1.38 0.05 10.50
C THR A 145 -1.57 -1.29 11.21
N ALA A 146 -2.80 -1.83 11.25
CA ALA A 146 -3.08 -3.12 11.87
C ALA A 146 -2.36 -4.27 11.13
N VAL A 147 -2.38 -4.27 9.80
CA VAL A 147 -1.64 -5.23 8.97
C VAL A 147 -0.14 -5.17 9.26
N LEU A 148 0.48 -3.99 9.20
CA LEU A 148 1.92 -3.81 9.41
C LEU A 148 2.36 -4.24 10.82
N ARG A 149 1.59 -3.89 11.86
CA ARG A 149 1.87 -4.33 13.23
C ARG A 149 1.80 -5.84 13.38
N SER A 150 0.82 -6.49 12.74
CA SER A 150 0.67 -7.95 12.77
C SER A 150 1.80 -8.71 12.06
N LEU A 151 2.52 -8.05 11.13
CA LEU A 151 3.70 -8.61 10.49
C LEU A 151 4.93 -8.57 11.41
N GLY A 152 5.02 -7.56 12.27
CA GLY A 152 6.11 -7.41 13.25
C GLY A 152 6.00 -8.34 14.46
N THR A 153 4.80 -8.69 14.89
CA THR A 153 4.57 -9.63 16.02
C THR A 153 4.91 -11.08 15.63
N SER A 154 4.51 -11.53 14.45
CA SER A 154 4.79 -12.91 13.98
C SER A 154 6.29 -13.24 13.82
N ALA A 155 7.17 -12.24 13.72
CA ALA A 155 8.61 -12.48 13.67
C ALA A 155 9.19 -12.86 15.05
N ARG A 156 8.65 -12.27 16.13
CA ARG A 156 9.09 -12.55 17.52
C ARG A 156 8.61 -13.93 17.99
N ASP A 157 7.41 -14.33 17.58
CA ASP A 157 6.84 -15.63 17.97
C ASP A 157 7.59 -16.82 17.35
N ARG A 158 8.16 -16.66 16.15
CA ARG A 158 8.92 -17.72 15.46
C ARG A 158 10.35 -17.89 15.96
N GLU A 159 10.96 -16.84 16.53
CA GLU A 159 12.31 -16.91 17.09
C GLU A 159 12.32 -17.48 18.53
N GLY A 160 11.21 -17.34 19.27
CA GLY A 160 11.00 -18.04 20.55
C GLY A 160 10.78 -19.55 20.40
N ALA A 161 10.05 -19.98 19.37
CA ALA A 161 9.74 -21.40 19.14
C ALA A 161 10.96 -22.24 18.73
N ARG A 162 11.95 -21.67 18.03
CA ARG A 162 13.17 -22.40 17.62
C ARG A 162 14.21 -22.59 18.73
N LYS A 163 14.08 -21.91 19.87
CA LYS A 163 15.02 -22.05 20.98
C LYS A 163 14.68 -23.19 21.94
N HIS A 164 13.54 -23.87 21.76
CA HIS A 164 13.09 -24.94 22.64
C HIS A 164 13.24 -26.37 22.08
N GLU A 165 13.73 -26.56 20.85
CA GLU A 165 13.97 -27.88 20.25
C GLU A 165 15.45 -28.31 20.25
N GLY A 166 16.31 -27.62 21.01
CA GLY A 166 17.76 -27.85 21.05
C GLY A 166 18.31 -28.44 22.36
N TYR A 167 17.46 -28.97 23.24
CA TYR A 167 17.86 -29.67 24.46
C TYR A 167 16.89 -30.83 24.72
N ALA A 168 17.10 -31.94 24.04
CA ALA A 168 16.64 -33.27 24.44
C ALA A 168 17.59 -34.31 23.84
#